data_AF-A0A662Q8C5-F1
#
_entry.id   AF-A0A662Q8C5-F1
#
_cell.length_a   1.000
_cell.length_b   1.000
_cell.length_c   1.000
_cell.angle_alpha   90.00
_cell.angle_beta   90.00
_cell.angle_gamma   90.00
#
_symmetry.space_group_name_H-M   'P 1'
#
loop_
_entity.id
_entity.type
_entity.pdbx_description
1 polymer ?
#
loop_
_entity_poly.entity_id
_entity_poly.type
_entity_poly.pdbx_seq_one_letter_code
_entity_poly.pdbx_strand_id
1 'polypeptide(L)'
;MSWIEDTVTFRGAIRRSGNSLVITIPAELSQRFLLREGQELLIYGLSRKDPDFEGALQIYLGYFVVHEKAPIAVFRVEAGESDLKRLQEIIEEIRRKHLPSLVNLRRIEESQVEIELVFGAISSEGIRRVREKKEVEDAMAELDFNLSSNGFKILEKKLGERIVEWRNIDPAKLSKAPYKVTEVVRWRWEL
;
A
#
# COMPACT_ATOMS: atom_id res chain seq x y z
N MET A 1 -8.89 -22.34 -12.07
CA MET A 1 -7.61 -21.61 -11.92
C MET A 1 -7.11 -21.26 -13.32
N SER A 2 -7.41 -20.06 -13.81
CA SER A 2 -6.83 -19.57 -15.07
C SER A 2 -5.72 -18.60 -14.70
N TRP A 3 -4.47 -19.01 -14.89
CA TRP A 3 -3.36 -18.06 -14.90
C TRP A 3 -3.61 -17.09 -16.05
N ILE A 4 -3.56 -15.79 -15.77
CA ILE A 4 -3.61 -14.76 -16.80
C ILE A 4 -2.17 -14.59 -17.27
N GLU A 5 -1.91 -14.91 -18.53
CA GLU A 5 -0.59 -14.67 -19.12
C GLU A 5 -0.24 -13.20 -19.01
N ASP A 6 1.02 -12.93 -18.68
CA ASP A 6 1.49 -11.57 -18.64
C ASP A 6 1.59 -11.00 -20.07
N THR A 7 1.44 -9.69 -20.22
CA THR A 7 1.50 -9.00 -21.51
C THR A 7 2.87 -9.06 -22.19
N VAL A 8 3.90 -9.56 -21.50
CA VAL A 8 5.27 -9.63 -21.99
C VAL A 8 5.76 -11.08 -22.01
N THR A 9 6.07 -11.58 -23.20
CA THR A 9 6.66 -12.91 -23.42
C THR A 9 8.05 -12.80 -24.00
N PHE A 10 8.96 -13.64 -23.55
CA PHE A 10 10.35 -13.68 -24.02
C PHE A 10 10.74 -15.11 -24.38
N ARG A 11 11.52 -15.24 -25.45
CA ARG A 11 12.19 -16.51 -25.76
C ARG A 11 13.56 -16.50 -25.10
N GLY A 12 13.83 -17.50 -24.28
CA GLY A 12 15.10 -17.72 -23.62
C GLY A 12 15.66 -19.09 -23.93
N ALA A 13 16.93 -19.30 -23.59
CA ALA A 13 17.58 -20.60 -23.62
C ALA A 13 18.09 -20.95 -22.22
N ILE A 14 18.03 -22.24 -21.87
CA ILE A 14 18.63 -22.74 -20.64
C ILE A 14 20.13 -22.82 -20.83
N ARG A 15 20.90 -22.24 -19.91
CA ARG A 15 22.36 -22.33 -19.88
C ARG A 15 22.84 -23.17 -18.70
N ARG A 16 24.01 -23.79 -18.84
CA ARG A 16 24.69 -24.47 -17.73
C ARG A 16 25.47 -23.45 -16.91
N SER A 17 25.40 -23.55 -15.59
CA SER A 17 26.22 -22.78 -14.64
C SER A 17 26.75 -23.75 -13.58
N GLY A 18 28.02 -24.14 -13.70
CA GLY A 18 28.59 -25.21 -12.88
C GLY A 18 27.79 -26.52 -13.04
N ASN A 19 27.30 -27.06 -11.92
CA ASN A 19 26.50 -28.28 -11.86
C ASN A 19 24.98 -28.03 -11.99
N SER A 20 24.55 -26.78 -12.22
CA SER A 20 23.13 -26.43 -12.33
C SER A 20 22.77 -25.85 -13.70
N LEU A 21 21.45 -25.72 -13.92
CA LEU A 21 20.87 -25.05 -15.07
C LEU A 21 20.34 -23.68 -14.63
N VAL A 22 20.48 -22.68 -15.50
CA VAL A 22 20.05 -21.30 -15.24
C VAL A 22 19.22 -20.81 -16.41
N ILE A 23 18.14 -20.11 -16.09
CA ILE A 23 17.33 -19.32 -17.02
C ILE A 23 17.55 -17.85 -16.66
N THR A 24 17.78 -17.01 -17.67
CA THR A 24 17.88 -15.57 -17.47
C THR A 24 16.49 -14.98 -17.33
N ILE A 25 16.23 -14.24 -16.25
CA ILE A 25 15.02 -13.41 -16.14
C ILE A 25 15.25 -12.12 -16.92
N PRO A 26 14.42 -11.81 -17.93
CA PRO A 26 14.49 -10.55 -18.67
C PRO A 26 14.40 -9.32 -17.76
N ALA A 27 15.09 -8.25 -18.13
CA ALA A 27 15.16 -7.03 -17.32
C ALA A 27 13.78 -6.42 -17.07
N GLU A 28 12.89 -6.52 -18.06
CA GLU A 28 11.52 -6.02 -18.01
C GLU A 28 10.71 -6.75 -16.94
N LEU A 29 10.81 -8.08 -16.84
CA LEU A 29 10.14 -8.86 -15.78
C LEU A 29 10.79 -8.58 -14.42
N SER A 30 12.12 -8.49 -14.38
CA SER A 30 12.85 -8.16 -13.15
C SER A 30 12.44 -6.79 -12.58
N GLN A 31 12.32 -5.77 -13.44
CA GLN A 31 11.90 -4.43 -13.04
C GLN A 31 10.42 -4.39 -12.69
N ARG A 32 9.57 -5.03 -13.48
CA ARG A 32 8.13 -5.06 -13.27
C ARG A 32 7.78 -5.69 -11.93
N PHE A 33 8.33 -6.87 -11.63
CA PHE A 33 8.06 -7.61 -10.40
C PHE A 33 8.95 -7.18 -9.23
N LEU A 34 9.81 -6.17 -9.44
CA LEU A 34 10.77 -5.72 -8.44
C LEU A 34 11.56 -6.92 -7.87
N LEU A 35 12.18 -7.71 -8.74
CA LEU A 35 13.02 -8.83 -8.32
C LEU A 35 14.37 -8.30 -7.86
N ARG A 36 14.91 -8.90 -6.78
CA ARG A 36 16.25 -8.60 -6.27
C ARG A 36 17.03 -9.88 -6.01
N GLU A 37 18.35 -9.74 -6.03
CA GLU A 37 19.26 -10.83 -5.66
C GLU A 37 19.00 -11.31 -4.23
N GLY A 38 19.15 -12.62 -4.01
CA GLY A 38 18.94 -13.25 -2.69
C GLY A 38 17.46 -13.37 -2.28
N GLN A 39 16.51 -12.99 -3.13
CA GLN A 39 15.09 -13.19 -2.86
C GLN A 39 14.73 -14.68 -2.93
N GLU A 40 13.97 -15.15 -1.93
CA GLU A 40 13.40 -16.50 -1.92
C GLU A 40 12.25 -16.62 -2.94
N LEU A 41 12.17 -17.78 -3.58
CA LEU A 41 11.12 -18.12 -4.54
C LEU A 41 10.87 -19.62 -4.53
N LEU A 42 9.73 -20.04 -5.05
CA LEU A 42 9.40 -21.44 -5.25
C LEU A 42 9.30 -21.74 -6.75
N ILE A 43 9.88 -22.85 -7.19
CA ILE A 43 9.79 -23.33 -8.57
C ILE A 43 8.99 -24.63 -8.57
N TYR A 44 7.88 -24.65 -9.29
CA TYR A 44 7.05 -25.84 -9.45
C TYR A 44 7.05 -26.32 -10.90
N GLY A 45 7.14 -27.64 -11.08
CA GLY A 45 6.86 -28.29 -12.35
C GLY A 45 5.36 -28.43 -12.55
N LEU A 46 4.87 -27.99 -13.69
CA LEU A 46 3.49 -28.16 -14.13
C LEU A 46 3.49 -29.06 -15.36
N SER A 47 2.50 -29.95 -15.47
CA SER A 47 2.33 -30.79 -16.63
C SER A 47 0.86 -30.92 -16.98
N ARG A 48 0.54 -30.83 -18.27
CA ARG A 48 -0.77 -31.22 -18.81
C ARG A 48 -0.60 -32.47 -19.67
N LYS A 49 -1.56 -33.39 -19.55
CA LYS A 49 -1.66 -34.59 -20.37
C LYS A 49 -3.02 -34.59 -21.04
N ASP A 50 -3.07 -34.19 -22.31
CA ASP A 50 -3.98 -34.65 -23.38
C ASP A 50 -4.08 -33.60 -24.50
N PRO A 51 -3.86 -33.96 -25.79
CA PRO A 51 -3.35 -35.23 -26.30
C PRO A 51 -1.80 -35.36 -26.25
N ASP A 52 -1.08 -34.25 -26.12
CA ASP A 52 0.38 -34.22 -26.03
C ASP A 52 0.86 -33.89 -24.60
N PHE A 53 2.11 -34.27 -24.29
CA PHE A 53 2.75 -33.85 -23.04
C PHE A 53 3.22 -32.40 -23.16
N GLU A 54 2.62 -31.52 -22.38
CA GLU A 54 3.06 -30.14 -22.21
C GLU A 54 3.63 -29.96 -20.80
N GLY A 55 4.89 -29.54 -20.71
CA GLY A 55 5.55 -29.20 -19.46
C GLY A 55 5.75 -27.69 -19.32
N ALA A 56 5.59 -27.18 -18.11
CA ALA A 56 5.90 -25.79 -17.77
C ALA A 56 6.62 -25.71 -16.42
N LEU A 57 7.45 -24.68 -16.25
CA LEU A 57 8.00 -24.30 -14.96
C LEU A 57 7.33 -23.01 -14.51
N GLN A 58 6.78 -23.02 -13.31
CA GLN A 58 6.23 -21.84 -12.69
C GLN A 58 7.15 -21.35 -11.58
N ILE A 59 7.49 -20.06 -11.62
CA ILE A 59 8.13 -19.35 -10.51
C ILE A 59 7.03 -18.67 -9.70
N TYR A 60 6.88 -19.07 -8.44
CA TYR A 60 6.00 -18.44 -7.48
C TYR A 60 6.81 -17.56 -6.53
N LEU A 61 6.46 -16.28 -6.51
CA LEU A 61 7.16 -15.26 -5.72
C LEU A 61 6.53 -15.06 -4.33
N GLY A 62 5.29 -15.51 -4.09
CA GLY A 62 4.56 -15.21 -2.86
C GLY A 62 3.65 -13.97 -2.98
N TYR A 63 3.28 -13.39 -1.84
CA TYR A 63 2.52 -12.14 -1.76
C TYR A 63 3.44 -10.93 -1.77
N PHE A 64 3.11 -9.93 -2.60
CA PHE A 64 3.83 -8.66 -2.59
C PHE A 64 3.31 -7.75 -1.48
N VAL A 65 4.18 -7.44 -0.51
CA VAL A 65 3.86 -6.62 0.65
C VAL A 65 4.71 -5.36 0.64
N VAL A 66 4.05 -4.21 0.79
CA VAL A 66 4.68 -2.89 0.81
C VAL A 66 4.45 -2.23 2.16
N HIS A 67 5.52 -1.82 2.81
CA HIS A 67 5.52 -1.06 4.06
C HIS A 67 5.83 0.39 3.75
N GLU A 68 4.90 1.28 4.04
CA GLU A 68 5.02 2.71 3.81
C GLU A 68 5.13 3.47 5.13
N LYS A 69 6.15 4.30 5.28
CA LYS A 69 6.22 5.26 6.37
C LYS A 69 5.43 6.51 5.97
N ALA A 70 4.23 6.68 6.54
CA ALA A 70 3.32 7.77 6.20
C ALA A 70 3.15 8.75 7.37
N PRO A 71 3.10 10.07 7.11
CA PRO A 71 2.64 11.05 8.08
C PRO A 71 1.20 10.76 8.50
N ILE A 72 0.91 10.99 9.78
CA ILE A 72 -0.44 10.86 10.34
C ILE A 72 -0.83 12.09 11.15
N ALA A 73 -2.13 12.40 11.14
CA ALA A 73 -2.76 13.34 12.06
C ALA A 73 -3.79 12.58 12.91
N VAL A 74 -3.65 12.65 14.23
CA VAL A 74 -4.51 11.97 15.19
C VAL A 74 -5.23 13.00 16.03
N PHE A 75 -6.55 12.85 16.16
CA PHE A 75 -7.40 13.63 17.06
C PHE A 75 -8.14 12.70 18.00
N ARG A 76 -8.24 13.11 19.27
CA ARG A 76 -9.18 12.52 20.22
C ARG A 76 -10.22 13.56 20.55
N VAL A 77 -11.48 13.21 20.36
CA VAL A 77 -12.62 14.11 20.58
C VAL A 77 -13.61 13.47 21.53
N GLU A 78 -14.22 14.31 22.35
CA GLU A 78 -15.39 13.93 23.15
C GLU A 78 -16.61 13.90 22.21
N ALA A 79 -17.14 12.71 21.95
CA ALA A 79 -18.26 12.46 21.05
C ALA A 79 -19.07 11.24 21.53
N GLY A 80 -20.35 11.45 21.82
CA GLY A 80 -21.30 10.38 22.14
C GLY A 80 -21.92 9.77 20.87
N GLU A 81 -22.81 8.80 21.06
CA GLU A 81 -23.48 8.09 19.96
C GLU A 81 -24.31 9.03 19.06
N SER A 82 -24.94 10.06 19.66
CA SER A 82 -25.69 11.10 18.95
C SER A 82 -24.81 11.99 18.06
N ASP A 83 -23.51 12.08 18.33
CA ASP A 83 -22.59 12.97 17.61
C ASP A 83 -21.84 12.27 16.48
N LEU A 84 -21.86 10.93 16.44
CA LEU A 84 -21.10 10.14 15.47
C LEU A 84 -21.44 10.49 14.02
N LYS A 85 -22.71 10.70 13.71
CA LYS A 85 -23.13 11.05 12.35
C LYS A 85 -22.57 12.40 11.91
N ARG A 86 -22.66 13.41 12.78
CA ARG A 86 -22.12 14.75 12.54
C ARG A 86 -20.60 14.73 12.41
N LEU A 87 -19.94 13.92 13.25
CA LEU A 87 -18.50 13.72 13.21
C LEU A 87 -18.07 13.10 11.89
N GLN A 88 -18.78 12.07 11.41
CA GLN A 88 -18.52 11.45 10.11
C GLN A 88 -18.69 12.43 8.94
N GLU A 89 -19.70 13.30 8.99
CA GLU A 89 -19.91 14.33 7.96
C GLU A 89 -18.71 15.30 7.88
N ILE A 90 -18.20 15.78 9.01
CA ILE A 90 -17.03 16.66 9.08
C ILE A 90 -15.77 15.95 8.53
N ILE A 91 -15.58 14.69 8.90
CA ILE A 91 -14.43 13.90 8.46
C ILE A 91 -14.49 13.63 6.95
N GLU A 92 -15.67 13.37 6.41
CA GLU A 92 -15.86 13.14 4.98
C GLU A 92 -15.58 14.42 4.15
N GLU A 93 -15.88 15.60 4.68
CA GLU A 93 -15.48 16.87 4.07
C GLU A 93 -13.95 17.00 3.99
N ILE A 94 -13.25 16.75 5.10
CA ILE A 94 -11.78 16.73 5.14
C ILE A 94 -11.22 15.68 4.18
N ARG A 95 -11.84 14.50 4.13
CA ARG A 95 -11.42 13.41 3.24
C ARG A 95 -11.50 13.83 1.78
N ARG A 96 -12.58 14.50 1.36
CA ARG A 96 -12.75 14.96 -0.02
C ARG A 96 -11.76 16.04 -0.42
N LYS A 97 -11.42 16.94 0.51
CA LYS A 97 -10.55 18.08 0.24
C LYS A 97 -9.07 17.72 0.27
N HIS A 98 -8.65 16.99 1.31
CA HIS A 98 -7.23 16.70 1.57
C HIS A 98 -6.79 15.33 1.08
N LEU A 99 -7.75 14.45 0.77
CA LEU A 99 -7.54 13.12 0.19
C LEU A 99 -6.48 12.30 0.96
N PRO A 100 -6.67 12.08 2.28
CA PRO A 100 -5.85 11.15 3.05
C PRO A 100 -5.93 9.75 2.41
N SER A 101 -4.85 8.98 2.51
CA SER A 101 -4.80 7.62 1.99
C SER A 101 -5.68 6.66 2.77
N LEU A 102 -5.80 6.87 4.09
CA LEU A 102 -6.69 6.14 4.98
C LEU A 102 -7.31 7.09 6.01
N VAL A 103 -8.53 6.78 6.40
CA VAL A 103 -9.22 7.44 7.52
C VAL A 103 -9.74 6.35 8.44
N ASN A 104 -9.26 6.36 9.68
CA ASN A 104 -9.67 5.42 10.71
C ASN A 104 -10.46 6.16 11.79
N LEU A 105 -11.61 5.61 12.14
CA LEU A 105 -12.46 6.07 13.22
C LEU A 105 -12.56 4.95 14.25
N ARG A 106 -12.04 5.19 15.45
CA ARG A 106 -12.03 4.20 16.52
C ARG A 106 -12.67 4.78 17.78
N ARG A 107 -13.74 4.14 18.26
CA ARG A 107 -14.30 4.44 19.58
C ARG A 107 -13.35 3.91 20.65
N ILE A 108 -12.89 4.77 21.56
CA ILE A 108 -12.03 4.38 22.68
C ILE A 108 -12.90 4.08 23.90
N GLU A 109 -13.85 4.98 24.19
CA GLU A 109 -14.77 4.91 25.33
C GLU A 109 -16.21 5.24 24.87
N GLU A 110 -17.19 5.19 25.77
CA GLU A 110 -18.58 5.55 25.44
C GLU A 110 -18.72 6.97 24.91
N SER A 111 -17.88 7.91 25.35
CA SER A 111 -17.91 9.32 24.98
C SER A 111 -16.66 9.80 24.24
N GLN A 112 -15.78 8.90 23.78
CA GLN A 112 -14.53 9.29 23.12
C GLN A 112 -14.28 8.57 21.80
N VAL A 113 -13.92 9.35 20.79
CA VAL A 113 -13.59 8.87 19.46
C VAL A 113 -12.20 9.36 19.06
N GLU A 114 -11.40 8.43 18.56
CA GLU A 114 -10.13 8.70 17.91
C GLU A 114 -10.32 8.75 16.39
N ILE A 115 -9.82 9.83 15.80
CA ILE A 115 -9.80 10.08 14.37
C ILE A 115 -8.33 10.02 13.95
N GLU A 116 -7.98 9.10 13.06
CA GLU A 116 -6.65 9.03 12.47
C GLU A 116 -6.76 9.24 10.96
N LEU A 117 -6.07 10.27 10.48
CA LEU A 117 -5.90 10.55 9.06
C LEU A 117 -4.48 10.17 8.67
N VAL A 118 -4.34 9.28 7.69
CA VAL A 118 -3.06 8.84 7.16
C VAL A 118 -2.81 9.52 5.82
N PHE A 119 -1.63 10.09 5.64
CA PHE A 119 -1.25 10.84 4.44
C PHE A 119 -0.11 10.14 3.69
N GLY A 120 -0.35 8.89 3.30
CA GLY A 120 0.58 8.11 2.47
C GLY A 120 0.55 8.52 0.99
N ALA A 121 1.61 8.14 0.28
CA ALA A 121 1.68 8.13 -1.18
C ALA A 121 0.86 6.98 -1.78
N ILE A 122 0.64 5.87 -1.07
CA ILE A 122 -0.20 4.76 -1.54
C ILE A 122 -1.63 4.92 -1.03
N SER A 123 -2.63 4.69 -1.88
CA SER A 123 -4.04 4.60 -1.51
C SER A 123 -4.80 3.57 -2.36
N SER A 124 -6.08 3.33 -2.05
CA SER A 124 -6.96 2.48 -2.86
C SER A 124 -7.14 2.98 -4.30
N GLU A 125 -6.89 4.26 -4.56
CA GLU A 125 -7.03 4.87 -5.89
C GLU A 125 -5.72 4.80 -6.70
N GLY A 126 -4.58 4.56 -6.06
CA GLY A 126 -3.28 4.43 -6.73
C GLY A 126 -2.11 5.00 -5.93
N ILE A 127 -0.99 5.20 -6.62
CA ILE A 127 0.23 5.79 -6.06
C ILE A 127 0.30 7.25 -6.47
N ARG A 128 0.41 8.13 -5.48
CA ARG A 128 0.49 9.59 -5.60
C ARG A 128 1.87 10.07 -5.13
N ARG A 129 2.09 11.39 -5.18
CA ARG A 129 3.30 11.98 -4.58
C ARG A 129 3.26 11.89 -3.06
N VAL A 130 4.44 11.83 -2.45
CA VAL A 130 4.59 12.00 -1.00
C VAL A 130 4.07 13.39 -0.61
N ARG A 131 3.27 13.44 0.45
CA ARG A 131 2.74 14.68 1.01
C ARG A 131 3.81 15.41 1.81
N GLU A 132 3.86 16.73 1.64
CA GLU A 132 4.72 17.57 2.44
C GLU A 132 4.14 17.74 3.84
N LYS A 133 5.01 17.93 4.84
CA LYS A 133 4.60 18.13 6.23
C LYS A 133 3.57 19.25 6.37
N LYS A 134 3.77 20.35 5.63
CA LYS A 134 2.87 21.51 5.65
C LYS A 134 1.45 21.16 5.20
N GLU A 135 1.29 20.31 4.19
CA GLU A 135 -0.05 19.90 3.75
C GLU A 135 -0.80 19.10 4.82
N VAL A 136 -0.07 18.29 5.60
CA VAL A 136 -0.64 17.54 6.71
C VAL A 136 -0.99 18.48 7.87
N GLU A 137 -0.14 19.48 8.14
CA GLU A 137 -0.40 20.53 9.11
C GLU A 137 -1.62 21.37 8.72
N ASP A 138 -1.78 21.71 7.44
CA ASP A 138 -2.94 22.46 6.91
C ASP A 138 -4.23 21.64 7.05
N ALA A 139 -4.20 20.34 6.70
CA ALA A 139 -5.34 19.44 6.88
C ALA A 139 -5.73 19.28 8.36
N MET A 140 -4.74 19.19 9.24
CA MET A 140 -4.93 19.12 10.68
C MET A 140 -5.55 20.41 11.22
N ALA A 141 -5.05 21.58 10.81
CA ALA A 141 -5.59 22.87 11.23
C ALA A 141 -7.05 23.05 10.79
N GLU A 142 -7.39 22.60 9.58
CA GLU A 142 -8.77 22.66 9.08
C GLU A 142 -9.71 21.72 9.85
N LEU A 143 -9.28 20.49 10.14
CA LEU A 143 -10.08 19.57 10.96
C LEU A 143 -10.27 20.11 12.38
N ASP A 144 -9.23 20.68 13.00
CA ASP A 144 -9.27 21.31 14.32
C ASP A 144 -10.31 22.45 14.37
N PHE A 145 -10.32 23.31 13.33
CA PHE A 145 -11.31 24.37 13.18
C PHE A 145 -12.73 23.80 13.01
N ASN A 146 -12.93 22.86 12.08
CA ASN A 146 -14.25 22.30 11.80
C ASN A 146 -14.84 21.58 13.02
N LEU A 147 -14.04 20.83 13.78
CA LEU A 147 -14.49 20.19 15.01
C LEU A 147 -14.90 21.22 16.06
N SER A 148 -14.05 22.21 16.30
CA SER A 148 -14.29 23.26 17.30
C SER A 148 -15.53 24.09 16.96
N SER A 149 -15.70 24.50 15.70
CA SER A 149 -16.85 25.27 15.22
C SER A 149 -18.17 24.49 15.29
N ASN A 150 -18.11 23.16 15.27
CA ASN A 150 -19.28 22.28 15.43
C ASN A 150 -19.53 21.85 16.89
N GLY A 151 -18.81 22.44 17.85
CA GLY A 151 -19.00 22.22 19.28
C GLY A 151 -18.35 20.96 19.84
N PHE A 152 -17.47 20.29 19.07
CA PHE A 152 -16.71 19.16 19.59
C PHE A 152 -15.58 19.63 20.49
N LYS A 153 -15.39 18.94 21.61
CA LYS A 153 -14.25 19.17 22.49
C LYS A 153 -13.09 18.27 22.09
N ILE A 154 -11.99 18.89 21.68
CA ILE A 154 -10.76 18.19 21.31
C ILE A 154 -9.96 17.93 22.59
N LEU A 155 -9.73 16.66 22.91
CA LEU A 155 -8.98 16.22 24.09
C LEU A 155 -7.48 16.15 23.78
N GLU A 156 -7.13 15.69 22.58
CA GLU A 156 -5.74 15.54 22.14
C GLU A 156 -5.66 15.74 20.64
N LYS A 157 -4.55 16.34 20.17
CA LYS A 157 -4.19 16.38 18.75
C LYS A 157 -2.69 16.15 18.59
N LYS A 158 -2.30 15.26 17.67
CA LYS A 158 -0.91 14.84 17.49
C LYS A 158 -0.58 14.61 16.02
N LEU A 159 0.57 15.11 15.61
CA LEU A 159 1.22 14.71 14.37
C LEU A 159 2.24 13.59 14.65
N GLY A 160 2.35 12.67 13.71
CA GLY A 160 3.32 11.60 13.81
C GLY A 160 3.60 10.94 12.48
N GLU A 161 4.24 9.79 12.56
CA GLU A 161 4.47 8.90 11.44
C GLU A 161 4.04 7.49 11.84
N ARG A 162 3.54 6.74 10.87
CA ARG A 162 3.14 5.34 11.05
C ARG A 162 3.62 4.51 9.88
N ILE A 163 4.01 3.27 10.15
CA ILE A 163 4.23 2.28 9.11
C ILE A 163 2.88 1.65 8.75
N VAL A 164 2.48 1.81 7.49
CA VAL A 164 1.28 1.25 6.90
C VAL A 164 1.68 0.07 6.03
N GLU A 165 1.05 -1.08 6.27
CA GLU A 165 1.22 -2.26 5.42
C GLU A 165 0.16 -2.25 4.32
N TRP A 166 0.61 -2.35 3.08
CA TRP A 166 -0.22 -2.47 1.90
C TRP A 166 -0.04 -3.85 1.28
N ARG A 167 -1.17 -4.51 1.02
CA ARG A 167 -1.25 -5.78 0.29
C ARG A 167 -1.94 -5.53 -1.05
N ASN A 168 -1.73 -6.43 -2.01
CA ASN A 168 -2.32 -6.37 -3.35
C ASN A 168 -1.91 -5.13 -4.16
N ILE A 169 -0.74 -4.56 -3.87
CA ILE A 169 -0.13 -3.53 -4.71
C ILE A 169 0.52 -4.23 -5.90
N ASP A 170 0.21 -3.78 -7.10
CA ASP A 170 0.92 -4.22 -8.30
C ASP A 170 2.37 -3.68 -8.25
N PRO A 171 3.39 -4.56 -8.19
CA PRO A 171 4.79 -4.14 -8.15
C PRO A 171 5.17 -3.25 -9.35
N ALA A 172 4.49 -3.40 -10.50
CA ALA A 172 4.73 -2.61 -11.69
C ALA A 172 4.34 -1.13 -11.51
N LYS A 173 3.36 -0.84 -10.66
CA LYS A 173 2.99 0.54 -10.30
C LYS A 173 4.06 1.17 -9.43
N LEU A 174 4.60 0.39 -8.50
CA LEU A 174 5.64 0.85 -7.58
C LEU A 174 6.99 1.04 -8.29
N SER A 175 7.35 0.17 -9.23
CA SER A 175 8.60 0.30 -10.00
C SER A 175 8.64 1.54 -10.90
N LYS A 176 7.47 2.05 -11.29
CA LYS A 176 7.30 3.29 -12.07
C LYS A 176 7.03 4.52 -11.20
N ALA A 177 6.98 4.37 -9.88
CA ALA A 177 6.67 5.46 -8.97
C ALA A 177 7.81 6.49 -8.94
N PRO A 178 7.50 7.77 -8.65
CA PRO A 178 8.52 8.80 -8.47
C PRO A 178 9.53 8.42 -7.38
N TYR A 179 10.80 8.82 -7.55
CA TYR A 179 11.88 8.50 -6.61
C TYR A 179 11.58 8.86 -5.14
N LYS A 180 10.88 9.97 -4.87
CA LYS A 180 10.49 10.32 -3.49
C LYS A 180 9.61 9.27 -2.82
N VAL A 181 8.79 8.54 -3.59
CA VAL A 181 7.98 7.44 -3.06
C VAL A 181 8.91 6.33 -2.61
N THR A 182 9.91 5.95 -3.40
CA THR A 182 10.82 4.83 -3.05
C THR A 182 11.65 5.10 -1.77
N GLU A 183 11.82 6.36 -1.36
CA GLU A 183 12.46 6.71 -0.09
C GLU A 183 11.63 6.30 1.13
N VAL A 184 10.29 6.41 1.05
CA VAL A 184 9.37 6.17 2.18
C VAL A 184 8.74 4.78 2.19
N VAL A 185 8.92 4.00 1.12
CA VAL A 185 8.44 2.61 1.05
C VAL A 185 9.57 1.58 1.06
N ARG A 186 9.25 0.44 1.68
CA ARG A 186 10.03 -0.79 1.61
C ARG A 186 9.09 -1.90 1.17
N TRP A 187 9.59 -2.85 0.39
CA TRP A 187 8.77 -3.95 -0.10
C TRP A 187 9.51 -5.27 0.00
N ARG A 188 8.73 -6.34 0.05
CA ARG A 188 9.22 -7.72 -0.03
C ARG A 188 8.15 -8.60 -0.63
N TRP A 189 8.62 -9.72 -1.17
CA TRP A 189 7.79 -10.86 -1.49
C TRP A 189 7.79 -11.80 -0.28
N GLU A 190 6.61 -12.24 0.16
CA GLU A 190 6.40 -13.15 1.30
C GLU A 190 5.83 -14.49 0.80
N LEU A 191 6.58 -15.58 0.99
CA LEU A 191 6.16 -16.95 0.64
C LEU A 191 5.12 -17.52 1.60
#